data_AF-A0A849R3G1-F1
#
_entry.id   AF-A0A849R3G1-F1
#
_cell.length_a   1.000
_cell.length_b   1.000
_cell.length_c   1.000
_cell.angle_alpha   90.00
_cell.angle_beta   90.00
_cell.angle_gamma   90.00
#
_symmetry.space_group_name_H-M   'P 1'
#
loop_
_entity.id
_entity.type
_entity.pdbx_description
1 polymer ?
#
loop_
_entity_poly.entity_id
_entity_poly.type
_entity_poly.pdbx_seq_one_letter_code
_entity_poly.pdbx_strand_id
1 'polypeptide(L)' 'MAKKFIKKAALKKGALSRQLGIPEKDNIPSTLLEKIRKTEIGKICKNPTKSGRQEIKVTKKLKNRAVLALTMKRF' A
#
# COMPACT_ATOMS: atom_id res chain seq x y z
N MET A 1 4.76 14.61 -23.02
CA MET A 1 4.31 13.60 -22.03
C MET A 1 5.37 13.45 -20.94
N ALA A 2 5.05 13.81 -19.70
CA ALA A 2 6.03 13.83 -18.61
C ALA A 2 6.55 12.42 -18.26
N LYS A 3 7.86 12.22 -18.36
CA LYS A 3 8.56 10.99 -17.96
C LYS A 3 8.35 10.80 -16.46
N LYS A 4 7.40 9.94 -16.06
CA LYS A 4 7.14 9.62 -14.64
C LYS A 4 8.42 9.03 -14.08
N PHE A 5 9.19 9.84 -13.35
CA PHE A 5 10.42 9.41 -12.69
C PHE A 5 10.04 8.51 -11.52
N ILE A 6 9.85 7.22 -11.78
CA ILE A 6 9.54 6.24 -10.76
C ILE A 6 10.86 5.94 -10.05
N LYS A 7 11.09 6.59 -8.90
CA LYS A 7 12.15 6.19 -7.98
C LYS A 7 11.95 4.69 -7.70
N LYS A 8 12.91 3.84 -8.12
CA LYS A 8 12.99 2.44 -7.68
C LYS A 8 13.07 2.46 -6.16
N ALA A 9 11.92 2.41 -5.49
CA ALA A 9 11.88 2.20 -4.07
C ALA A 9 12.51 0.82 -3.85
N ALA A 10 13.61 0.75 -3.10
CA ALA A 10 14.25 -0.49 -2.69
C ALA A 10 13.30 -1.28 -1.76
N LEU A 11 12.23 -1.79 -2.34
CA LEU A 11 11.20 -2.56 -1.67
C LEU A 11 11.68 -3.99 -1.61
N LYS A 12 12.14 -4.41 -0.43
CA LYS A 12 12.25 -5.83 -0.11
C LYS A 12 10.88 -6.49 -0.37
N LYS A 13 10.87 -7.64 -1.04
CA LYS A 13 9.64 -8.43 -1.26
C LYS A 13 8.92 -8.62 0.08
N GLY A 14 7.59 -8.50 0.08
CA GLY A 14 6.77 -8.63 1.28
C GLY A 14 6.76 -7.43 2.25
N ALA A 15 7.56 -6.38 2.02
CA ALA A 15 7.62 -5.24 2.95
C ALA A 15 6.28 -4.48 3.08
N LEU A 16 5.43 -4.51 2.04
CA LEU A 16 4.10 -3.94 2.08
C LEU A 16 3.12 -4.87 2.81
N SER A 17 3.17 -6.17 2.52
CA SER A 17 2.33 -7.19 3.17
C SER A 17 2.58 -7.21 4.69
N ARG A 18 3.84 -7.21 5.13
CA ARG A 18 4.21 -7.08 6.56
C ARG A 18 3.68 -5.81 7.21
N GLN A 19 3.72 -4.69 6.48
CA GLN A 19 3.25 -3.40 6.99
C GLN A 19 1.72 -3.36 7.15
N LEU A 20 0.99 -4.11 6.31
CA LEU A 20 -0.47 -4.27 6.36
C LEU A 20 -0.90 -5.44 7.26
N GLY A 21 0.02 -6.27 7.72
CA GLY A 21 -0.28 -7.50 8.46
C GLY A 21 -0.92 -8.59 7.58
N ILE A 22 -0.72 -8.52 6.27
CA ILE A 22 -1.23 -9.50 5.30
C ILE A 22 -0.11 -10.52 5.04
N PRO A 23 -0.39 -11.83 5.07
CA PRO A 23 0.59 -12.85 4.71
C PRO A 23 1.15 -12.62 3.31
N GLU A 24 2.46 -12.83 3.10
CA GLU A 24 3.10 -12.60 1.79
C GLU A 24 2.60 -13.56 0.69
N LYS A 25 2.02 -14.71 1.09
CA LYS A 25 1.36 -15.68 0.22
C LYS A 25 0.02 -15.17 -0.34
N ASP A 26 -0.60 -14.22 0.35
CA ASP A 26 -1.90 -13.68 0.00
C ASP A 26 -1.73 -12.38 -0.78
N ASN A 27 -2.45 -12.25 -1.89
CA ASN A 27 -2.47 -11.01 -2.65
C ASN A 27 -3.07 -9.88 -1.81
N ILE A 28 -2.46 -8.70 -1.86
CA ILE A 28 -2.99 -7.53 -1.17
C ILE A 28 -4.21 -7.01 -1.95
N PRO A 29 -5.38 -6.86 -1.31
CA PRO A 29 -6.56 -6.37 -2.01
C PRO A 29 -6.34 -4.98 -2.60
N SER A 30 -6.60 -4.82 -3.90
CA SER A 30 -6.49 -3.52 -4.59
C SER A 30 -7.39 -2.46 -3.96
N THR A 31 -8.55 -2.86 -3.41
CA THR A 31 -9.48 -1.99 -2.67
C THR A 31 -8.85 -1.37 -1.43
N LEU A 32 -8.04 -2.13 -0.69
CA LEU A 32 -7.31 -1.63 0.47
C LEU A 32 -6.22 -0.62 0.04
N LEU A 33 -5.47 -0.95 -1.01
CA LEU A 33 -4.43 -0.05 -1.56
C LEU A 33 -5.04 1.27 -2.06
N GLU A 34 -6.18 1.19 -2.74
CA GLU A 34 -6.90 2.36 -3.26
C GLU A 34 -7.41 3.24 -2.11
N LYS A 35 -7.89 2.62 -1.03
CA LYS A 35 -8.34 3.35 0.16
C LYS A 35 -7.17 4.08 0.83
N ILE A 36 -6.03 3.41 1.02
CA ILE A 36 -4.80 4.02 1.55
C ILE A 36 -4.33 5.18 0.67
N ARG A 37 -4.43 5.05 -0.67
CA ARG A 37 -4.10 6.12 -1.60
C ARG A 37 -4.99 7.35 -1.41
N LYS A 38 -6.29 7.15 -1.21
CA LYS A 38 -7.28 8.22 -1.03
C LYS A 38 -7.18 8.88 0.35
N THR A 39 -6.84 8.13 1.39
CA THR A 39 -6.69 8.66 2.76
C THR A 39 -5.51 9.64 2.86
N GLU A 40 -5.71 10.73 3.61
CA GLU A 40 -4.67 11.71 3.88
C GLU A 40 -3.57 11.16 4.79
N ILE A 41 -2.36 11.69 4.64
CA ILE A 41 -1.22 11.31 5.46
C ILE A 41 -1.48 11.77 6.89
N GLY A 42 -1.23 10.90 7.87
CA GLY A 42 -1.47 11.14 9.30
C GLY A 42 -2.81 10.59 9.79
N LYS A 43 -3.80 10.40 8.89
CA LYS A 43 -5.11 9.83 9.24
C LYS A 43 -5.07 8.29 9.31
N ILE A 44 -6.07 7.73 9.99
CA ILE A 44 -6.29 6.29 10.09
C ILE A 44 -7.18 5.84 8.92
N CYS A 45 -6.71 4.86 8.17
CA CYS A 45 -7.50 4.15 7.16
C CYS A 45 -8.11 2.90 7.79
N LYS A 46 -9.44 2.83 7.84
CA LYS A 46 -10.16 1.61 8.22
C LYS A 46 -10.12 0.61 7.07
N ASN A 47 -9.57 -0.56 7.29
CA ASN A 47 -9.47 -1.62 6.30
C ASN A 47 -10.88 -2.10 5.90
N PRO A 48 -11.25 -2.04 4.61
CA PRO A 48 -12.55 -2.52 4.16
C PRO A 48 -12.58 -4.05 3.99
N THR A 49 -11.44 -4.74 4.12
CA THR A 49 -11.33 -6.18 3.94
C THR A 49 -11.11 -6.90 5.27
N LYS A 50 -11.34 -8.21 5.27
CA LYS A 50 -11.06 -9.10 6.42
C LYS A 50 -9.58 -9.48 6.54
N SER A 51 -8.74 -9.06 5.60
CA SER A 51 -7.34 -9.46 5.51
C SER A 51 -6.43 -8.38 6.06
N GLY A 52 -5.58 -8.74 7.03
CA GLY A 52 -4.62 -7.84 7.64
C GLY A 52 -5.19 -6.98 8.76
N ARG A 53 -4.52 -5.87 9.05
CA ARG A 53 -4.88 -4.97 10.16
C ARG A 53 -6.18 -4.21 9.86
N GLN A 54 -7.06 -4.10 10.86
CA GLN A 54 -8.33 -3.38 10.71
C GLN A 54 -8.15 -1.86 10.62
N GLU A 55 -7.14 -1.31 11.31
CA GLU A 55 -6.85 0.12 11.33
C GLU A 55 -5.38 0.37 11.02
N ILE A 56 -5.14 1.27 10.05
CA ILE A 56 -3.79 1.51 9.55
C ILE A 56 -3.55 3.02 9.49
N LYS A 57 -2.57 3.51 10.28
CA LYS A 57 -2.13 4.90 10.18
C LYS A 57 -1.40 5.13 8.85
N VAL A 58 -1.91 6.06 8.06
CA VAL A 58 -1.37 6.35 6.74
C VAL A 58 -0.14 7.22 6.87
N THR A 59 1.02 6.61 6.72
CA THR A 59 2.30 7.34 6.66
C THR A 59 2.66 7.66 5.22
N LYS A 60 3.51 8.68 5.01
CA LYS A 60 4.05 9.03 3.69
C LYS A 60 4.69 7.81 2.99
N LYS A 61 5.43 7.00 3.76
CA LYS A 61 6.05 5.75 3.29
C LYS A 61 5.00 4.74 2.84
N LEU A 62 3.96 4.50 3.64
CA LEU A 62 2.88 3.57 3.28
C LEU A 62 2.17 4.00 2.00
N LYS A 63 1.77 5.28 1.93
CA LYS A 63 1.04 5.84 0.80
C LYS A 63 1.84 5.74 -0.50
N ASN A 64 3.14 6.09 -0.47
CA ASN A 64 4.02 5.96 -1.63
C ASN A 64 4.15 4.50 -2.10
N ARG A 65 4.21 3.54 -1.17
CA ARG A 65 4.25 2.11 -1.50
C ARG A 65 2.95 1.61 -2.09
N ALA A 66 1.80 2.03 -1.55
CA ALA A 66 0.49 1.67 -2.08
C ALA A 66 0.29 2.23 -3.50
N VAL A 67 0.68 3.48 -3.74
CA VAL A 67 0.66 4.09 -5.08
C VAL A 67 1.55 3.32 -6.05
N LEU A 68 2.77 2.96 -5.64
CA LEU A 68 3.69 2.20 -6.47
C LEU A 68 3.14 0.80 -6.79
N ALA A 69 2.60 0.10 -5.79
CA ALA A 69 1.97 -1.20 -5.95
C ALA A 69 0.82 -1.14 -6.98
N LEU A 70 -0.09 -0.17 -6.84
CA LEU A 70 -1.18 0.06 -7.79
C LEU A 70 -0.66 0.37 -9.20
N THR A 71 0.36 1.21 -9.32
CA THR A 71 0.94 1.62 -10.62
C THR A 71 1.63 0.45 -11.32
N MET A 72 2.35 -0.38 -10.58
CA MET A 72 3.12 -1.50 -11.13
C MET A 72 2.30 -2.79 -11.24
N LYS A 73 1.07 -2.84 -10.71
CA LYS A 73 0.26 -4.06 -10.54
C LYS A 73 1.07 -5.21 -9.89
N ARG A 74 1.86 -4.86 -8.87
CA ARG A 74 2.73 -5.80 -8.12
C ARG A 74 2.34 -5.79 -6.65
N PHE A 75 1.40 -6.65 -6.27
CA PHE A 75 0.88 -6.77 -4.90
C PHE A 75 0.11 -8.06 -4.69
#